data_AF-A0A920P0T5-F1
#
_entry.id   AF-A0A920P0T5-F1
#
_cell.length_a   1.000
_cell.length_b   1.000
_cell.length_c   1.000
_cell.angle_alpha   90.00
_cell.angle_beta   90.00
_cell.angle_gamma   90.00
#
_symmetry.space_group_name_H-M   'P 1'
#
loop_
_entity.id
_entity.type
_entity.pdbx_description
1 polymer ?
#
loop_
_entity_poly.entity_id
_entity_poly.type
_entity_poly.pdbx_seq_one_letter_code
_entity_poly.pdbx_strand_id
1 'polypeptide(L)'
;MEWRGVGRLGCRSSGEIFFGIPSALKLGIFQNQDWVWGVGLMVSGFFFAFAVLRYGVTKWREKFINQEGSDIRIGAWWDWAMRLVAVEAIVLALWWLWEARSDDVAATWTLFSPYNVGTVLIQFVIVVVILWLANNWLAKTVQARWHNDAAMPE
;
A
#
# COMPACT_ATOMS: atom_id res chain seq x y z
N MET A 1 0.37 33.64 8.18
CA MET A 1 1.70 33.12 8.58
C MET A 1 1.88 31.73 7.96
N GLU A 2 1.92 31.66 6.62
CA GLU A 2 1.64 30.45 5.86
C GLU A 2 2.71 30.21 4.79
N TRP A 3 3.90 29.73 5.20
CA TRP A 3 4.96 29.33 4.25
C TRP A 3 5.79 28.11 4.71
N ARG A 4 5.45 27.45 5.83
CA ARG A 4 6.19 26.25 6.32
C ARG A 4 5.77 24.93 5.65
N GLY A 5 4.83 24.95 4.70
CA GLY A 5 4.31 23.77 4.00
C GLY A 5 4.99 23.46 2.67
N VAL A 6 5.33 24.50 1.89
CA VAL A 6 5.72 24.35 0.47
C VAL A 6 7.09 23.67 0.30
N GLY A 7 8.05 23.92 1.19
CA GLY A 7 9.38 23.29 1.13
C GLY A 7 9.40 21.77 1.35
N ARG A 8 8.39 21.21 2.04
CA ARG A 8 8.26 19.76 2.25
C ARG A 8 7.60 19.03 1.09
N LEU A 9 6.81 19.74 0.28
CA LEU A 9 6.16 19.20 -0.91
C LEU A 9 7.14 19.13 -2.09
N GLY A 10 7.98 20.14 -2.29
CA GLY A 10 9.01 20.14 -3.34
C GLY A 10 9.99 18.98 -3.22
N CYS A 11 10.47 18.70 -2.00
CA CYS A 11 11.41 17.60 -1.73
C CYS A 11 10.81 16.20 -1.94
N ARG A 12 9.47 16.07 -1.85
CA ARG A 12 8.76 14.80 -2.01
C ARG A 12 8.65 14.40 -3.49
N SER A 13 8.35 15.36 -4.37
CA SER A 13 8.29 15.12 -5.83
C SER A 13 9.65 14.75 -6.44
N SER A 14 10.76 15.32 -5.93
CA SER A 14 12.10 15.01 -6.44
C SER A 14 12.50 13.57 -6.16
N GLY A 15 12.17 13.04 -4.99
CA GLY A 15 12.45 11.65 -4.63
C GLY A 15 11.75 10.65 -5.54
N GLU A 16 10.47 10.88 -5.85
CA GLU A 16 9.66 10.02 -6.73
C GLU A 16 10.28 9.90 -8.14
N ILE A 17 10.82 11.01 -8.66
CA ILE A 17 11.50 11.02 -9.96
C ILE A 17 12.80 10.19 -9.89
N PHE A 18 13.64 10.38 -8.87
CA PHE A 18 14.90 9.64 -8.75
C PHE A 18 14.70 8.15 -8.50
N PHE A 19 13.69 7.75 -7.73
CA PHE A 19 13.38 6.35 -7.49
C PHE A 19 12.63 5.70 -8.67
N GLY A 20 11.91 6.47 -9.50
CA GLY A 20 11.22 5.99 -10.69
C GLY A 20 12.09 5.84 -11.94
N ILE A 21 13.13 6.67 -12.09
CA ILE A 21 14.04 6.66 -13.26
C ILE A 21 14.68 5.27 -13.51
N PRO A 22 15.22 4.55 -12.51
CA PRO A 22 15.79 3.22 -12.74
C PRO A 22 14.79 2.20 -13.29
N SER A 23 13.51 2.31 -12.86
CA SER A 23 12.41 1.47 -13.33
C SER A 23 12.05 1.79 -14.79
N ALA A 24 12.05 3.06 -15.18
CA ALA A 24 11.79 3.49 -16.56
C ALA A 24 12.91 3.13 -17.55
N LEU A 25 14.16 3.05 -17.07
CA LEU A 25 15.33 2.77 -17.92
C LEU A 25 15.63 1.27 -18.08
N LYS A 26 15.14 0.39 -17.20
CA LYS A 26 15.35 -1.06 -17.28
C LYS A 26 14.06 -1.85 -17.01
N LEU A 27 13.55 -2.48 -18.07
CA LEU A 27 12.30 -3.27 -18.00
C LEU A 27 12.34 -4.39 -16.95
N GLY A 28 13.49 -5.05 -16.74
CA GLY A 28 13.62 -6.07 -15.70
C GLY A 28 13.49 -5.54 -14.26
N ILE A 29 13.90 -4.29 -14.02
CA ILE A 29 13.68 -3.63 -12.70
C ILE A 29 12.21 -3.31 -12.53
N PHE A 30 11.56 -2.77 -13.56
CA PHE A 30 10.12 -2.51 -13.55
C PHE A 30 9.31 -3.78 -13.26
N GLN A 31 9.58 -4.87 -13.97
CA GLN A 31 8.92 -6.16 -13.76
C GLN A 31 9.10 -6.69 -12.33
N ASN A 32 10.31 -6.60 -11.76
CA ASN A 32 10.53 -7.05 -10.39
C ASN A 32 9.81 -6.17 -9.36
N GLN A 33 9.81 -4.85 -9.54
CA GLN A 33 9.14 -3.93 -8.61
C GLN A 33 7.62 -4.07 -8.69
N ASP A 34 7.06 -4.15 -9.89
CA ASP A 34 5.63 -4.40 -10.10
C ASP A 34 5.21 -5.75 -9.48
N TRP A 35 6.02 -6.80 -9.67
CA TRP A 35 5.77 -8.11 -9.08
C TRP A 35 5.72 -8.09 -7.54
N VAL A 36 6.70 -7.44 -6.90
CA VAL A 36 6.78 -7.38 -5.43
C VAL A 36 5.67 -6.50 -4.85
N TRP A 37 5.52 -5.29 -5.37
CA TRP A 37 4.56 -4.33 -4.82
C TRP A 37 3.12 -4.62 -5.23
N GLY A 38 2.90 -5.30 -6.36
CA GLY A 38 1.58 -5.81 -6.77
C GLY A 38 0.98 -6.74 -5.72
N VAL A 39 1.78 -7.62 -5.10
CA VAL A 39 1.32 -8.47 -3.98
C VAL A 39 0.89 -7.63 -2.78
N GLY A 40 1.64 -6.58 -2.46
CA GLY A 40 1.27 -5.64 -1.39
C GLY A 40 -0.05 -4.92 -1.66
N LEU A 41 -0.27 -4.48 -2.90
CA LEU A 41 -1.52 -3.87 -3.32
C LEU A 41 -2.69 -4.85 -3.21
N MET A 42 -2.52 -6.09 -3.67
CA MET A 42 -3.54 -7.15 -3.57
C MET A 42 -3.94 -7.44 -2.12
N VAL A 43 -2.95 -7.59 -1.21
CA VAL A 43 -3.20 -7.81 0.22
C VAL A 43 -3.92 -6.61 0.84
N SER A 44 -3.50 -5.38 0.53
CA SER A 44 -4.15 -4.17 1.06
C SER A 44 -5.60 -4.01 0.56
N GLY A 45 -5.86 -4.30 -0.72
CA GLY A 45 -7.20 -4.29 -1.31
C GLY A 45 -8.11 -5.34 -0.67
N PHE A 46 -7.58 -6.54 -0.40
CA PHE A 46 -8.32 -7.59 0.32
C PHE A 46 -8.73 -7.15 1.72
N PHE A 47 -7.79 -6.62 2.51
CA PHE A 47 -8.10 -6.15 3.87
C PHE A 47 -9.10 -5.00 3.88
N PHE A 48 -9.00 -4.08 2.91
CA PHE A 48 -10.00 -3.03 2.72
C PHE A 48 -11.38 -3.61 2.43
N ALA A 49 -11.50 -4.50 1.44
CA ALA A 49 -12.76 -5.13 1.09
C ALA A 49 -13.34 -5.94 2.26
N PHE A 50 -12.49 -6.69 2.97
CA PHE A 50 -12.86 -7.44 4.16
C PHE A 50 -13.41 -6.54 5.27
N ALA A 51 -12.73 -5.42 5.56
CA ALA A 51 -13.18 -4.46 6.57
C ALA A 51 -14.56 -3.87 6.23
N VAL A 52 -14.77 -3.50 4.96
CA VAL A 52 -16.06 -3.00 4.46
C VAL A 52 -17.16 -4.07 4.61
N LEU A 53 -16.88 -5.31 4.20
CA LEU A 53 -17.84 -6.41 4.32
C LEU A 53 -18.19 -6.72 5.78
N ARG A 54 -17.19 -6.69 6.68
CA ARG A 54 -17.37 -6.93 8.12
C ARG A 54 -18.15 -5.82 8.82
N TYR A 55 -17.99 -4.58 8.38
CA TYR A 55 -18.78 -3.43 8.87
C TYR A 55 -20.24 -3.51 8.40
N GLY A 56 -20.47 -4.13 7.24
CA GLY A 56 -21.75 -4.19 6.56
C GLY A 56 -21.72 -3.23 5.38
N VAL A 57 -21.59 -3.80 4.19
CA VAL A 57 -21.36 -3.06 2.93
C VAL A 57 -22.44 -1.99 2.66
N THR A 58 -23.71 -2.31 2.90
CA THR A 58 -24.83 -1.38 2.71
C THR A 58 -24.75 -0.19 3.68
N LYS A 59 -24.42 -0.46 4.95
CA LYS A 59 -24.25 0.60 5.98
C LYS A 59 -23.02 1.45 5.68
N TRP A 60 -21.94 0.84 5.21
CA TRP A 60 -20.73 1.56 4.80
C TRP A 60 -21.04 2.54 3.66
N ARG A 61 -21.74 2.07 2.62
CA ARG A 61 -22.16 2.89 1.48
C ARG A 61 -23.04 4.06 1.91
N GLU A 62 -24.04 3.82 2.74
CA GLU A 62 -24.96 4.88 3.18
C GLU A 62 -24.28 5.93 4.06
N LYS A 63 -23.34 5.50 4.92
CA LYS A 63 -22.69 6.39 5.88
C LYS A 63 -21.51 7.18 5.30
N PHE A 64 -20.66 6.53 4.49
CA PHE A 64 -19.40 7.11 4.05
C PHE A 64 -19.40 7.54 2.57
N ILE A 65 -20.26 6.95 1.75
CA ILE A 65 -20.33 7.27 0.31
C ILE A 65 -21.50 8.21 0.03
N ASN A 66 -22.72 7.85 0.46
CA ASN A 66 -23.93 8.63 0.22
C ASN A 66 -24.19 9.67 1.33
N GLN A 67 -23.16 10.44 1.67
CA GLN A 67 -23.24 11.49 2.69
C GLN A 67 -24.07 12.70 2.23
N GLU A 68 -24.47 13.55 3.19
CA GLU A 68 -25.23 14.78 2.97
C GLU A 68 -24.38 15.83 2.22
N GLY A 69 -24.38 15.74 0.90
CA GLY A 69 -23.58 16.57 -0.01
C GLY A 69 -23.06 15.81 -1.24
N SER A 70 -23.39 14.52 -1.39
CA SER A 70 -22.99 13.74 -2.57
C SER A 70 -23.95 13.97 -3.72
N ASP A 71 -23.47 14.58 -4.81
CA ASP A 71 -24.26 14.77 -6.04
C ASP A 71 -24.62 13.44 -6.71
N ILE A 72 -23.78 12.41 -6.53
CA ILE A 72 -23.98 11.07 -7.08
C ILE A 72 -24.29 10.12 -5.94
N ARG A 73 -25.46 9.46 -6.03
CA ARG A 73 -25.84 8.40 -5.10
C ARG A 73 -25.49 7.04 -5.67
N ILE A 74 -24.63 6.33 -4.96
CA ILE A 74 -24.26 4.97 -5.33
C ILE A 74 -25.34 4.00 -4.83
N GLY A 75 -25.87 3.19 -5.75
CA GLY A 75 -26.94 2.23 -5.50
C GLY A 75 -26.45 0.86 -5.02
N ALA A 76 -27.38 -0.09 -4.91
CA ALA A 76 -27.14 -1.44 -4.40
C ALA A 76 -26.12 -2.28 -5.21
N TRP A 77 -25.81 -1.88 -6.44
CA TRP A 77 -24.78 -2.54 -7.27
C TRP A 77 -23.40 -2.54 -6.61
N TRP A 78 -23.11 -1.51 -5.79
CA TRP A 78 -21.83 -1.40 -5.09
C TRP A 78 -21.63 -2.49 -4.04
N ASP A 79 -22.73 -2.98 -3.45
CA ASP A 79 -22.68 -4.07 -2.48
C ASP A 79 -22.20 -5.36 -3.16
N TRP A 80 -22.62 -5.58 -4.40
CA TRP A 80 -22.14 -6.68 -5.23
C TRP A 80 -20.71 -6.46 -5.73
N ALA A 81 -20.37 -5.24 -6.14
CA ALA A 81 -19.01 -4.90 -6.57
C ALA A 81 -17.98 -5.17 -5.46
N MET A 82 -18.26 -4.77 -4.22
CA MET A 82 -17.36 -5.02 -3.09
C MET A 82 -17.22 -6.51 -2.75
N ARG A 83 -18.29 -7.30 -2.91
CA ARG A 83 -18.21 -8.76 -2.78
C ARG A 83 -17.36 -9.37 -3.89
N LEU A 84 -17.53 -8.89 -5.12
CA LEU A 84 -16.73 -9.33 -6.27
C LEU A 84 -15.25 -9.02 -6.05
N VAL A 85 -14.91 -7.80 -5.61
CA VAL A 85 -13.52 -7.41 -5.30
C VAL A 85 -12.91 -8.33 -4.24
N ALA A 86 -13.66 -8.68 -3.19
CA ALA A 86 -13.17 -9.61 -2.17
C ALA A 86 -12.90 -11.01 -2.74
N VAL A 87 -13.78 -11.51 -3.62
CA VAL A 87 -13.59 -12.81 -4.30
C VAL A 87 -12.42 -12.76 -5.27
N GLU A 88 -12.34 -11.72 -6.09
CA GLU A 88 -11.26 -11.50 -7.05
C GLU A 88 -9.91 -11.45 -6.34
N ALA A 89 -9.80 -10.73 -5.22
CA ALA A 89 -8.57 -10.68 -4.44
C ALA A 89 -8.13 -12.06 -3.93
N ILE A 90 -9.07 -12.92 -3.52
CA ILE A 90 -8.76 -14.30 -3.12
C ILE A 90 -8.31 -15.13 -4.31
N VAL A 91 -9.04 -15.05 -5.44
CA VAL A 91 -8.73 -15.81 -6.66
C VAL A 91 -7.36 -15.41 -7.20
N LEU A 92 -7.08 -14.11 -7.31
CA LEU A 92 -5.80 -13.58 -7.73
C LEU A 92 -4.69 -13.97 -6.76
N ALA A 93 -4.93 -13.96 -5.44
CA ALA A 93 -3.94 -14.40 -4.46
C ALA A 93 -3.61 -15.89 -4.59
N LEU A 94 -4.61 -16.74 -4.80
CA LEU A 94 -4.41 -18.18 -5.01
C LEU A 94 -3.72 -18.46 -6.35
N TRP A 95 -4.10 -17.75 -7.41
CA TRP A 95 -3.45 -17.86 -8.70
C TRP A 95 -1.99 -17.39 -8.61
N TRP A 96 -1.73 -16.26 -7.95
CA TRP A 96 -0.37 -15.78 -7.73
C TRP A 96 0.48 -16.81 -6.97
N LEU A 97 -0.05 -17.44 -5.92
CA LEU A 97 0.64 -18.52 -5.19
C LEU A 97 0.94 -19.73 -6.08
N TRP A 98 0.05 -20.02 -7.03
CA TRP A 98 0.25 -21.08 -8.01
C TRP A 98 1.35 -20.72 -9.02
N GLU A 99 1.31 -19.52 -9.59
CA GLU A 99 2.29 -19.05 -10.58
C GLU A 99 3.69 -18.88 -9.97
N ALA A 100 3.76 -18.44 -8.73
CA ALA A 100 5.03 -18.22 -8.05
C ALA A 100 5.71 -19.53 -7.58
N ARG A 101 5.08 -20.69 -7.83
CA ARG A 101 5.67 -22.00 -7.56
C ARG A 101 6.88 -22.22 -8.47
N SER A 102 8.05 -22.39 -7.86
CA SER A 102 9.27 -22.82 -8.54
C SER A 102 9.57 -24.29 -8.25
N ASP A 103 10.06 -25.01 -9.26
CA ASP A 103 10.44 -26.42 -9.13
C ASP A 103 11.81 -26.61 -8.45
N ASP A 104 12.62 -25.54 -8.38
CA ASP A 104 13.95 -25.54 -7.76
C ASP A 104 14.02 -24.54 -6.58
N VAL A 105 14.29 -25.05 -5.37
CA VAL A 105 14.38 -24.29 -4.12
C VAL A 105 15.54 -23.31 -4.12
N ALA A 106 16.66 -23.63 -4.78
CA ALA A 106 17.81 -22.73 -4.84
C ALA A 106 17.53 -21.52 -5.75
N ALA A 107 16.76 -21.74 -6.82
CA ALA A 107 16.27 -20.66 -7.67
C ALA A 107 15.25 -19.77 -6.93
N THR A 108 14.43 -20.34 -6.03
CA THR A 108 13.42 -19.62 -5.23
C THR A 108 14.01 -18.50 -4.34
N TRP A 109 15.21 -18.67 -3.77
CA TRP A 109 15.75 -17.75 -2.78
C TRP A 109 16.72 -16.71 -3.36
N THR A 110 16.28 -15.98 -4.38
CA THR A 110 17.07 -14.92 -5.03
C THR A 110 16.52 -13.54 -4.73
N LEU A 111 17.38 -12.52 -4.68
CA LEU A 111 17.01 -11.16 -4.22
C LEU A 111 16.41 -10.27 -5.33
N PHE A 112 16.71 -10.57 -6.59
CA PHE A 112 16.35 -9.76 -7.75
C PHE A 112 15.91 -10.61 -8.96
N SER A 113 15.30 -11.77 -8.71
CA SER A 113 14.76 -12.58 -9.81
C SER A 113 13.30 -12.23 -10.03
N PRO A 114 12.91 -11.84 -11.26
CA PRO A 114 11.51 -11.63 -11.57
C PRO A 114 10.73 -12.95 -11.40
N TYR A 115 9.46 -12.85 -11.01
CA TYR A 115 8.51 -13.97 -10.89
C TYR A 115 8.79 -14.99 -9.78
N ASN A 116 9.36 -14.57 -8.66
CA ASN A 116 9.74 -15.47 -7.57
C ASN A 116 9.19 -15.05 -6.21
N VAL A 117 8.66 -16.00 -5.44
CA VAL A 117 8.18 -15.79 -4.06
C VAL A 117 9.31 -15.30 -3.15
N GLY A 118 10.52 -15.86 -3.27
CA GLY A 118 11.61 -15.51 -2.36
C GLY A 118 12.05 -14.06 -2.49
N THR A 119 12.05 -13.51 -3.71
CA THR A 119 12.31 -12.08 -3.94
C THR A 119 11.27 -11.20 -3.24
N VAL A 120 9.98 -11.56 -3.31
CA VAL A 120 8.91 -10.83 -2.60
C VAL A 120 9.14 -10.87 -1.10
N LEU A 121 9.27 -12.06 -0.50
CA LEU A 121 9.42 -12.21 0.94
C LEU A 121 10.65 -11.48 1.49
N ILE A 122 11.80 -11.61 0.83
CA ILE A 122 13.04 -10.96 1.30
C ILE A 122 12.89 -9.44 1.23
N GLN A 123 12.33 -8.89 0.15
CA GLN A 123 12.15 -7.44 0.02
C GLN A 123 11.16 -6.88 1.06
N PHE A 124 10.05 -7.58 1.33
CA PHE A 124 9.13 -7.20 2.41
C PHE A 124 9.81 -7.23 3.78
N VAL A 125 10.60 -8.26 4.08
CA VAL A 125 11.36 -8.34 5.35
C VAL A 125 12.34 -7.17 5.47
N ILE A 126 13.07 -6.83 4.41
CA ILE A 126 13.99 -5.68 4.38
C ILE A 126 13.23 -4.39 4.72
N VAL A 127 12.08 -4.16 4.09
CA VAL A 127 11.26 -2.96 4.34
C VAL A 127 10.76 -2.93 5.78
N VAL A 128 10.26 -4.05 6.31
CA VAL A 128 9.81 -4.14 7.71
C VAL A 128 10.94 -3.84 8.67
N VAL A 129 12.15 -4.37 8.44
CA VAL A 129 13.33 -4.10 9.27
C VAL A 129 13.70 -2.62 9.21
N ILE A 130 13.73 -2.01 8.02
CA ILE A 130 14.01 -0.57 7.86
C ILE A 130 12.99 0.27 8.63
N LEU A 131 11.69 -0.02 8.47
CA LEU A 131 10.62 0.69 9.17
C LEU A 131 10.70 0.50 10.68
N TRP A 132 11.01 -0.71 11.14
CA TRP A 132 11.17 -0.99 12.56
C TRP A 132 12.35 -0.24 13.18
N LEU A 133 13.50 -0.19 12.48
CA LEU A 133 14.66 0.60 12.92
C LEU A 133 14.35 2.10 12.90
N ALA A 134 13.63 2.58 11.89
CA ALA A 134 13.21 3.98 11.77
C ALA A 134 12.11 4.38 12.77
N ASN A 135 11.37 3.42 13.33
CA ASN A 135 10.24 3.66 14.23
C ASN A 135 10.63 4.48 15.46
N ASN A 136 11.78 4.17 16.07
CA ASN A 136 12.25 4.90 17.24
C ASN A 136 12.59 6.37 16.94
N TRP A 137 13.08 6.66 15.73
CA TRP A 137 13.34 8.03 15.29
C TRP A 137 12.04 8.79 14.96
N LEU A 138 11.11 8.13 14.27
CA LEU A 138 9.79 8.70 13.95
C LEU A 138 9.00 9.02 15.22
N ALA A 139 8.94 8.08 16.17
CA ALA A 139 8.22 8.25 17.43
C ALA A 139 8.73 9.46 18.23
N LYS A 140 10.05 9.61 18.36
CA LYS A 140 10.68 10.76 19.03
C LYS A 140 10.34 12.09 18.34
N THR A 141 10.35 12.10 17.00
CA THR A 141 10.05 13.30 16.22
C THR A 141 8.58 13.72 16.37
N VAL A 142 7.66 12.75 16.38
CA VAL A 142 6.22 13.01 16.57
C VAL A 142 5.94 13.52 17.99
N GLN A 143 6.51 12.88 19.02
CA GLN A 143 6.34 13.32 20.41
C GLN A 143 6.90 14.73 20.65
N ALA A 144 8.08 15.04 20.12
CA ALA A 144 8.67 16.37 20.24
C ALA A 144 7.80 17.46 19.60
N ARG A 145 7.15 17.18 18.46
CA ARG A 145 6.20 18.14 17.84
C ARG A 145 4.94 18.32 18.67
N TRP A 146 4.35 17.22 19.14
CA TRP A 146 3.13 17.27 19.96
C TRP A 146 3.31 18.10 21.23
N HIS A 147 4.44 17.94 21.92
CA HIS A 147 4.76 18.74 23.11
C HIS A 147 4.95 20.24 22.80
N ASN A 148 5.49 20.58 21.63
CA ASN A 148 5.66 21.97 21.22
C ASN A 148 4.32 22.63 20.84
N ASP A 149 3.42 21.90 20.19
CA ASP A 149 2.09 22.40 19.81
C ASP A 149 1.19 22.59 21.05
N ALA A 150 1.30 21.70 22.05
CA ALA A 150 0.57 21.80 23.32
C ALA A 150 1.09 22.90 24.27
N ALA A 151 2.25 23.49 23.99
CA ALA A 151 2.88 24.52 24.82
C ALA A 151 2.66 25.96 24.30
N MET A 152 1.94 26.14 23.19
CA MET A 152 1.59 27.46 22.68
C MET A 152 0.31 27.95 23.36
N PRO A 153 0.33 29.09 24.10
CA PRO A 153 -0.90 29.73 24.55
C PRO A 153 -1.67 30.32 23.36
N GLU A 154 -2.99 30.33 23.47
CA GLU A 154 -3.98 30.87 22.49
C GLU A 154 -3.64 32.30 22.02
#